data_AF-A0A9P8GVJ1-F1
#
_entry.id   AF-A0A9P8GVJ1-F1
#
_cell.length_a   1.000
_cell.length_b   1.000
_cell.length_c   1.000
_cell.angle_alpha   90.00
_cell.angle_beta   90.00
_cell.angle_gamma   90.00
#
_symmetry.space_group_name_H-M   'P 1'
#
loop_
_entity.id
_entity.type
_entity.pdbx_description
1 polymer ?
#
loop_
_entity_poly.entity_id
_entity_poly.type
_entity_poly.pdbx_seq_one_letter_code
_entity_poly.pdbx_strand_id
1 'polypeptide(L)'
;MVLEKLLHHQSLHPNPHQAEYCIRPLSEMPTPRQVYVAVIGVGGVGKCFLNQFQALRTRMSQARSPTYLDLIFVSRSKKSLFSESFRPLNLDTIEQDLNDSKQPVLEASALVEYLATAPEKVILVDNTSSLDIAQQYPAFLRKGVSIVTPNKKGFSDSFELWEDMFAAASNGSGNGGYLFHESTVGAGLPVLSSLKELVDTGDEVTKIEGVFSGTMSFLFNSFMPVGGGGGSFAAEVKKAKDLGYTEPDPRDDLNGLDVARKLTILARLAGLKIQNPTSFPVQSLIPKELESCSSGDDFMSRLPEFDDQMEKLKQEAANEGKVVRFVGSIDVASQAVKVGLEKFDASHPIAALKGSDNIINFYTKRYGSNPLIIQGAGAGGEVTAMGVTGDLLKVLRLLN
;
A
#
# COMPACT_ATOMS: atom_id res chain seq x y z
N MET A 1 60.41 46.14 40.32
CA MET A 1 59.68 47.34 39.85
C MET A 1 58.56 46.84 38.96
N VAL A 2 57.38 46.58 39.52
CA VAL A 2 56.19 47.48 39.60
C VAL A 2 55.54 47.62 38.21
N LEU A 3 54.42 46.94 37.92
CA LEU A 3 53.00 47.25 38.21
C LEU A 3 52.37 48.31 37.27
N GLU A 4 51.14 48.01 36.83
CA GLU A 4 50.02 48.90 36.40
C GLU A 4 50.08 49.59 35.02
N LYS A 5 49.14 49.29 34.12
CA LYS A 5 47.77 49.83 33.98
C LYS A 5 47.76 51.35 33.80
N LEU A 6 47.26 51.81 32.64
CA LEU A 6 46.40 52.99 32.54
C LEU A 6 45.53 52.89 31.28
N LEU A 7 44.23 52.81 31.54
CA LEU A 7 43.10 52.98 30.63
C LEU A 7 43.10 54.38 30.01
N HIS A 8 42.50 54.57 28.83
CA HIS A 8 41.54 55.65 28.60
C HIS A 8 40.63 55.40 27.36
N HIS A 9 39.33 55.38 27.65
CA HIS A 9 38.16 55.79 26.86
C HIS A 9 38.05 55.45 25.35
N GLN A 10 37.23 54.45 25.03
CA GLN A 10 36.51 54.36 23.76
C GLN A 10 35.11 54.97 23.90
N SER A 11 34.82 55.95 23.05
CA SER A 11 33.48 56.47 22.75
C SER A 11 32.74 55.47 21.86
N LEU A 12 31.56 55.02 22.30
CA LEU A 12 30.67 54.14 21.56
C LEU A 12 29.85 54.96 20.55
N HIS A 13 30.18 54.85 19.26
CA HIS A 13 29.24 55.17 18.18
C HIS A 13 28.34 53.96 17.88
N PRO A 14 27.03 54.12 17.70
CA PRO A 14 26.14 53.00 17.40
C PRO A 14 26.29 52.53 15.95
N ASN A 15 26.48 51.23 15.80
CA ASN A 15 26.63 50.48 14.56
C ASN A 15 25.28 50.41 13.79
N PRO A 16 25.19 50.77 12.49
CA PRO A 16 23.94 50.71 11.73
C PRO A 16 23.74 49.30 11.17
N HIS A 17 23.37 48.36 12.04
CA HIS A 17 22.76 47.10 11.63
C HIS A 17 21.44 46.94 12.39
N GLN A 18 20.47 47.77 12.02
CA GLN A 18 19.07 47.41 12.22
C GLN A 18 18.75 46.31 11.20
N ALA A 19 18.46 45.12 11.70
CA ALA A 19 17.84 44.07 10.90
C ALA A 19 16.48 44.59 10.41
N GLU A 20 16.38 44.91 9.12
CA GLU A 20 15.10 45.04 8.45
C GLU A 20 14.40 43.68 8.54
N TYR A 21 13.50 43.54 9.50
CA TYR A 21 12.44 42.56 9.41
C TYR A 21 11.63 42.92 8.16
N CYS A 22 11.90 42.23 7.06
CA CYS A 22 11.10 42.30 5.85
C CYS A 22 9.71 41.74 6.17
N ILE A 23 8.83 42.59 6.70
CA ILE A 23 7.41 42.31 6.87
C ILE A 23 6.84 42.24 5.45
N ARG A 24 6.67 41.02 4.92
CA ARG A 24 5.93 40.83 3.68
C ARG A 24 4.51 41.37 3.87
N PRO A 25 3.95 42.11 2.91
CA PRO A 25 2.59 42.62 3.01
C PRO A 25 1.60 41.46 3.22
N LEU A 26 0.61 41.68 4.09
CA LEU A 26 -0.48 40.72 4.41
C LEU A 26 -1.24 40.19 3.17
N SER A 27 -1.09 40.83 2.01
CA SER A 27 -1.70 40.47 0.73
C SER A 27 -1.06 39.28 0.00
N GLU A 28 0.03 38.71 0.53
CA GLU A 28 0.70 37.53 -0.06
C GLU A 28 0.65 36.28 0.83
N MET A 29 -0.24 36.23 1.81
CA MET A 29 -0.48 34.97 2.52
C MET A 29 -1.38 34.08 1.65
N PRO A 30 -0.91 32.90 1.21
CA PRO A 30 -1.74 31.98 0.43
C PRO A 30 -3.01 31.66 1.22
N THR A 31 -4.15 31.71 0.53
CA THR A 31 -5.46 31.48 1.13
C THR A 31 -5.52 30.10 1.75
N PRO A 32 -6.08 29.95 2.98
CA PRO A 32 -6.32 28.65 3.56
C PRO A 32 -7.14 27.77 2.59
N ARG A 33 -6.72 26.51 2.42
CA ARG A 33 -7.47 25.53 1.62
C ARG A 33 -8.37 24.69 2.51
N GLN A 34 -9.56 24.42 2.02
CA GLN A 34 -10.46 23.44 2.59
C GLN A 34 -10.48 22.21 1.67
N VAL A 35 -10.30 21.01 2.24
CA VAL A 35 -10.41 19.75 1.50
C VAL A 35 -11.25 18.79 2.31
N TYR A 36 -12.20 18.13 1.64
CA TYR A 36 -13.07 17.15 2.25
C TYR A 36 -12.53 15.74 2.05
N VAL A 37 -12.64 14.94 3.10
CA VAL A 37 -12.19 13.55 3.12
C VAL A 37 -13.38 12.66 3.42
N ALA A 38 -13.57 11.63 2.60
CA ALA A 38 -14.57 10.59 2.78
C ALA A 38 -13.84 9.26 3.00
N VAL A 39 -14.14 8.54 4.08
CA VAL A 39 -13.46 7.27 4.41
C VAL A 39 -14.43 6.10 4.32
N ILE A 40 -14.11 5.10 3.51
CA ILE A 40 -14.82 3.81 3.49
C ILE A 40 -13.89 2.77 4.11
N GLY A 41 -14.40 1.97 5.04
CA GLY A 41 -13.64 0.92 5.70
C GLY A 41 -12.91 1.44 6.93
N VAL A 42 -13.45 1.14 8.11
CA VAL A 42 -12.84 1.39 9.43
C VAL A 42 -12.43 0.10 10.13
N GLY A 43 -11.86 -0.83 9.34
CA GLY A 43 -11.23 -2.06 9.83
C GLY A 43 -9.79 -1.82 10.28
N GLY A 44 -8.94 -2.86 10.26
CA GLY A 44 -7.54 -2.78 10.73
C GLY A 44 -6.75 -1.61 10.14
N VAL A 45 -6.70 -1.49 8.81
CA VAL A 45 -6.02 -0.38 8.13
C VAL A 45 -6.76 0.95 8.33
N GLY A 46 -8.09 0.94 8.22
CA GLY A 46 -8.90 2.16 8.33
C GLY A 46 -8.81 2.86 9.68
N LYS A 47 -8.73 2.10 10.78
CA LYS A 47 -8.52 2.68 12.13
C LYS A 47 -7.14 3.33 12.25
N CYS A 48 -6.08 2.64 11.80
CA CYS A 48 -4.74 3.22 11.75
C CYS A 48 -4.70 4.49 10.88
N PHE A 49 -5.38 4.46 9.72
CA PHE A 49 -5.50 5.64 8.85
C PHE A 49 -6.18 6.81 9.57
N LEU A 50 -7.30 6.61 10.25
CA LEU A 50 -7.99 7.70 10.97
C LEU A 50 -7.10 8.32 12.06
N ASN A 51 -6.31 7.51 12.77
CA ASN A 51 -5.35 8.02 13.76
C ASN A 51 -4.26 8.89 13.10
N GLN A 52 -3.67 8.40 12.00
CA GLN A 52 -2.65 9.15 11.25
C GLN A 52 -3.24 10.40 10.58
N PHE A 53 -4.50 10.33 10.13
CA PHE A 53 -5.25 11.43 9.54
C PHE A 53 -5.48 12.56 10.55
N GLN A 54 -5.82 12.26 11.81
CA GLN A 54 -5.97 13.26 12.87
C GLN A 54 -4.66 14.02 13.13
N ALA A 55 -3.53 13.29 13.17
CA ALA A 55 -2.21 13.91 13.30
C ALA A 55 -1.85 14.77 12.09
N LEU A 56 -2.15 14.29 10.88
CA LEU A 56 -1.92 15.02 9.64
C LEU A 56 -2.73 16.33 9.60
N ARG A 57 -4.04 16.26 9.90
CA ARG A 57 -4.95 17.40 9.95
C ARG A 57 -4.44 18.48 10.89
N THR A 58 -4.03 18.10 12.10
CA THR A 58 -3.47 19.02 13.10
C THR A 58 -2.21 19.72 12.58
N ARG A 59 -1.30 18.95 11.96
CA ARG A 59 -0.07 19.51 11.40
C ARG A 59 -0.32 20.47 10.23
N MET A 60 -1.29 20.15 9.35
CA MET A 60 -1.58 20.94 8.17
C MET A 60 -2.37 22.22 8.46
N SER A 61 -3.22 22.23 9.49
CA SER A 61 -3.96 23.43 9.91
C SER A 61 -3.05 24.47 10.60
N GLN A 62 -1.90 24.04 11.13
CA GLN A 62 -0.90 24.91 11.77
C GLN A 62 0.20 25.39 10.82
N ALA A 63 0.18 24.96 9.55
CA ALA A 63 1.15 25.40 8.56
C ALA A 63 1.00 26.89 8.22
N ARG A 64 2.06 27.52 7.70
CA ARG A 64 2.02 28.91 7.23
C ARG A 64 0.92 29.16 6.19
N SER A 65 0.61 28.13 5.40
CA SER A 65 -0.49 28.08 4.44
C SER A 65 -1.44 26.96 4.89
N PRO A 66 -2.42 27.25 5.76
CA PRO A 66 -3.23 26.20 6.36
C PRO A 66 -4.00 25.40 5.31
N THR A 67 -4.02 24.09 5.47
CA THR A 67 -4.99 23.22 4.79
C THR A 67 -5.83 22.53 5.84
N TYR A 68 -7.12 22.79 5.81
CA TYR A 68 -8.12 22.17 6.67
C TYR A 68 -8.63 20.90 5.98
N LEU A 69 -8.38 19.77 6.62
CA LEU A 69 -8.87 18.47 6.17
C LEU A 69 -10.07 18.11 7.03
N ASP A 70 -11.26 18.04 6.43
CA ASP A 70 -12.48 17.73 7.16
C ASP A 70 -13.07 16.40 6.72
N LEU A 71 -13.26 15.50 7.69
CA LEU A 71 -13.93 14.23 7.48
C LEU A 71 -15.43 14.49 7.33
N ILE A 72 -16.01 14.20 6.17
CA ILE A 72 -17.44 14.48 5.88
C ILE A 72 -18.29 13.21 5.76
N PHE A 73 -17.63 12.06 5.66
CA PHE A 73 -18.25 10.76 5.46
C PHE A 73 -17.35 9.67 6.05
N VAL A 74 -17.94 8.73 6.79
CA VAL A 74 -17.29 7.49 7.19
C VAL A 74 -18.25 6.31 7.06
N SER A 75 -17.78 5.16 6.59
CA SER A 75 -18.61 3.94 6.57
C SER A 75 -17.84 2.65 6.84
N ARG A 76 -18.59 1.62 7.25
CA ARG A 76 -18.22 0.21 7.25
C ARG A 76 -19.36 -0.60 6.62
N SER A 77 -19.18 -1.91 6.45
CA SER A 77 -20.11 -2.78 5.72
C SER A 77 -21.60 -2.64 6.09
N LYS A 78 -21.93 -2.28 7.34
CA LYS A 78 -23.31 -2.20 7.83
C LYS A 78 -23.73 -0.83 8.39
N LYS A 79 -22.82 0.14 8.45
CA LYS A 79 -23.09 1.46 9.07
C LYS A 79 -22.38 2.56 8.31
N SER A 80 -23.05 3.69 8.17
CA SER A 80 -22.50 4.92 7.61
C SER A 80 -22.74 6.07 8.59
N LEU A 81 -21.91 7.10 8.49
CA LEU A 81 -22.11 8.37 9.16
C LEU A 81 -21.67 9.48 8.20
N PHE A 82 -22.57 10.40 7.89
CA PHE A 82 -22.31 11.50 6.98
C PHE A 82 -23.24 12.69 7.24
N SER A 83 -22.84 13.86 6.77
CA SER A 83 -23.60 15.11 6.89
C SER A 83 -24.14 15.55 5.54
N GLU A 84 -25.46 15.66 5.40
CA GLU A 84 -26.09 16.21 4.17
C GLU A 84 -25.62 17.64 3.83
N SER A 85 -25.15 18.38 4.84
CA SER A 85 -24.60 19.73 4.68
C SER A 85 -23.07 19.77 4.66
N PHE A 86 -22.43 18.61 4.52
CA PHE A 86 -20.97 18.43 4.52
C PHE A 86 -20.27 19.02 5.76
N ARG A 87 -20.95 19.06 6.91
CA ARG A 87 -20.33 19.46 8.17
C ARG A 87 -19.27 18.43 8.58
N PRO A 88 -18.12 18.88 9.11
CA PRO A 88 -17.08 17.98 9.58
C PRO A 88 -17.61 17.07 10.70
N LEU A 89 -17.36 15.77 10.57
CA LEU A 89 -17.61 14.78 11.59
C LEU A 89 -16.57 14.91 12.71
N ASN A 90 -16.98 14.60 13.94
CA ASN A 90 -16.07 14.65 15.08
C ASN A 90 -15.20 13.38 15.12
N LEU A 91 -13.90 13.53 14.88
CA LEU A 91 -12.94 12.43 14.89
C LEU A 91 -12.78 11.81 16.28
N ASP A 92 -12.94 12.59 17.36
CA ASP A 92 -12.76 12.09 18.73
C ASP A 92 -13.88 11.13 19.16
N THR A 93 -15.07 11.27 18.56
CA THR A 93 -16.25 10.43 18.84
C THR A 93 -16.62 9.51 17.67
N ILE A 94 -15.82 9.48 16.60
CA ILE A 94 -16.21 8.86 15.32
C ILE A 94 -16.56 7.38 15.42
N GLU A 95 -15.85 6.63 16.27
CA GLU A 95 -16.13 5.21 16.45
C GLU A 95 -17.47 4.98 17.14
N GLN A 96 -17.78 5.79 18.17
CA GLN A 96 -19.06 5.73 18.88
C GLN A 96 -20.19 6.22 17.99
N ASP A 97 -20.04 7.37 17.33
CA ASP A 97 -21.06 7.97 16.47
C ASP A 97 -21.40 7.04 15.29
N LEU A 98 -20.40 6.40 14.69
CA LEU A 98 -20.62 5.42 13.63
C LEU A 98 -21.29 4.14 14.16
N ASN A 99 -21.01 3.73 15.40
CA ASN A 99 -21.69 2.61 16.02
C ASN A 99 -23.15 2.94 16.36
N ASP A 100 -23.46 4.16 16.75
CA ASP A 100 -24.83 4.57 17.12
C ASP A 100 -25.65 5.05 15.92
N SER A 101 -25.00 5.29 14.77
CA SER A 101 -25.65 5.75 13.56
C SER A 101 -26.75 4.81 13.10
N LYS A 102 -27.89 5.42 12.74
CA LYS A 102 -29.05 4.77 12.11
C LYS A 102 -29.19 5.16 10.63
N GLN A 103 -28.20 5.89 10.09
CA GLN A 103 -28.20 6.25 8.68
C GLN A 103 -28.03 5.00 7.81
N PRO A 104 -28.70 4.94 6.64
CA PRO A 104 -28.51 3.85 5.71
C PRO A 104 -27.11 3.88 5.12
N VAL A 105 -26.51 2.71 4.89
CA VAL A 105 -25.29 2.63 4.08
C VAL A 105 -25.64 3.06 2.66
N LEU A 106 -24.91 4.06 2.14
CA LEU A 106 -25.08 4.47 0.76
C LEU A 106 -24.52 3.40 -0.16
N GLU A 107 -25.33 2.96 -1.13
CA GLU A 107 -24.85 2.16 -2.25
C GLU A 107 -23.76 2.89 -3.02
N ALA A 108 -22.88 2.15 -3.68
CA ALA A 108 -21.68 2.70 -4.31
C ALA A 108 -21.97 3.85 -5.29
N SER A 109 -23.01 3.71 -6.12
CA SER A 109 -23.45 4.75 -7.06
C SER A 109 -24.06 5.97 -6.36
N ALA A 110 -24.85 5.78 -5.30
CA ALA A 110 -25.39 6.87 -4.51
C ALA A 110 -24.29 7.66 -3.79
N LEU A 111 -23.21 6.98 -3.37
CA LEU A 111 -22.04 7.64 -2.79
C LEU A 111 -21.30 8.52 -3.80
N VAL A 112 -21.18 8.10 -5.07
CA VAL A 112 -20.65 8.93 -6.16
C VAL A 112 -21.43 10.23 -6.28
N GLU A 113 -22.76 10.14 -6.31
CA GLU A 113 -23.64 11.31 -6.41
C GLU A 113 -23.52 12.23 -5.19
N TYR A 114 -23.51 11.66 -3.99
CA TYR A 114 -23.35 12.43 -2.76
C TYR A 114 -22.02 13.21 -2.74
N LEU A 115 -20.88 12.54 -2.96
CA LEU A 115 -19.56 13.20 -2.89
C LEU A 115 -19.37 14.24 -4.00
N ALA A 116 -19.99 14.07 -5.16
CA ALA A 116 -19.89 15.02 -6.27
C ALA A 116 -20.64 16.34 -6.02
N THR A 117 -21.56 16.39 -5.06
CA THR A 117 -22.28 17.62 -4.70
C THR A 117 -21.60 18.43 -3.59
N ALA A 118 -20.46 17.96 -3.10
CA ALA A 118 -19.67 18.69 -2.12
C ALA A 118 -19.20 20.06 -2.65
N PRO A 119 -19.28 21.13 -1.86
CA PRO A 119 -18.82 22.47 -2.26
C PRO A 119 -17.30 22.58 -2.46
N GLU A 120 -16.53 21.66 -1.86
CA GLU A 120 -15.07 21.67 -1.89
C GLU A 120 -14.52 20.39 -2.54
N LYS A 121 -13.22 20.37 -2.86
CA LYS A 121 -12.56 19.19 -3.41
C LYS A 121 -12.63 18.01 -2.43
N VAL A 122 -13.00 16.84 -2.95
CA VAL A 122 -13.16 15.62 -2.16
C VAL A 122 -12.06 14.62 -2.49
N ILE A 123 -11.53 13.99 -1.44
CA ILE A 123 -10.66 12.82 -1.53
C ILE A 123 -11.37 11.65 -0.84
N LEU A 124 -11.72 10.64 -1.64
CA LEU A 124 -12.19 9.35 -1.17
C LEU A 124 -10.98 8.50 -0.74
N VAL A 125 -11.04 8.00 0.49
CA VAL A 125 -10.11 7.04 1.06
C VAL A 125 -10.85 5.71 1.18
N ASP A 126 -10.67 4.83 0.19
CA ASP A 126 -11.26 3.50 0.24
C ASP A 126 -10.27 2.53 0.90
N ASN A 127 -10.45 2.23 2.19
CA ASN A 127 -9.65 1.26 2.96
C ASN A 127 -10.29 -0.14 2.97
N THR A 128 -11.06 -0.50 1.96
CA THR A 128 -11.72 -1.82 1.85
C THR A 128 -11.01 -2.74 0.86
N SER A 129 -11.58 -3.94 0.71
CA SER A 129 -11.28 -4.88 -0.37
C SER A 129 -12.53 -5.12 -1.26
N SER A 130 -13.44 -4.13 -1.31
CA SER A 130 -14.69 -4.23 -2.06
C SER A 130 -14.46 -4.02 -3.55
N LEU A 131 -14.91 -4.96 -4.38
CA LEU A 131 -14.94 -4.79 -5.83
C LEU A 131 -16.06 -3.83 -6.25
N ASP A 132 -17.22 -3.86 -5.57
CA ASP A 132 -18.37 -3.01 -5.90
C ASP A 132 -18.03 -1.52 -5.79
N ILE A 133 -17.26 -1.14 -4.76
CA ILE A 133 -16.73 0.22 -4.62
C ILE A 133 -15.69 0.52 -5.71
N ALA A 134 -14.76 -0.41 -5.96
CA ALA A 134 -13.70 -0.24 -6.95
C ALA A 134 -14.22 -0.07 -8.38
N GLN A 135 -15.31 -0.76 -8.74
CA GLN A 135 -15.99 -0.60 -10.04
C GLN A 135 -16.55 0.81 -10.24
N GLN A 136 -16.80 1.56 -9.17
CA GLN A 136 -17.25 2.95 -9.24
C GLN A 136 -16.11 3.97 -9.28
N TYR A 137 -14.84 3.56 -9.16
CA TYR A 137 -13.70 4.49 -9.22
C TYR A 137 -13.70 5.37 -10.48
N PRO A 138 -13.95 4.86 -11.70
CA PRO A 138 -14.04 5.71 -12.88
C PRO A 138 -15.13 6.79 -12.74
N ALA A 139 -16.27 6.47 -12.11
CA ALA A 139 -17.36 7.43 -11.90
C ALA A 139 -17.00 8.51 -10.88
N PHE A 140 -16.38 8.15 -9.75
CA PHE A 140 -15.83 9.12 -8.79
C PHE A 140 -14.83 10.07 -9.45
N LEU A 141 -13.86 9.50 -10.19
CA LEU A 141 -12.80 10.27 -10.86
C LEU A 141 -13.38 11.23 -11.91
N ARG A 142 -14.32 10.79 -12.76
CA ARG A 142 -14.97 11.66 -13.77
C ARG A 142 -15.72 12.83 -13.14
N LYS A 143 -16.19 12.70 -11.89
CA LYS A 143 -16.81 13.80 -11.12
C LYS A 143 -15.82 14.63 -10.31
N GLY A 144 -14.51 14.44 -10.50
CA GLY A 144 -13.48 15.22 -9.83
C GLY A 144 -13.15 14.76 -8.41
N VAL A 145 -13.73 13.66 -7.94
CA VAL A 145 -13.41 13.06 -6.62
C VAL A 145 -12.09 12.29 -6.77
N SER A 146 -11.08 12.70 -6.02
CA SER A 146 -9.79 12.00 -5.98
C SER A 146 -9.90 10.74 -5.11
N ILE A 147 -9.08 9.74 -5.36
CA ILE A 147 -9.12 8.44 -4.67
C ILE A 147 -7.71 8.07 -4.21
N VAL A 148 -7.60 7.66 -2.95
CA VAL A 148 -6.42 7.01 -2.38
C VAL A 148 -6.82 5.70 -1.72
N THR A 149 -6.10 4.62 -1.97
CA THR A 149 -6.60 3.29 -1.56
C THR A 149 -5.52 2.19 -1.48
N PRO A 150 -5.59 1.26 -0.50
CA PRO A 150 -4.90 -0.02 -0.53
C PRO A 150 -5.68 -1.13 -1.25
N ASN A 151 -6.86 -0.84 -1.82
CA ASN A 151 -7.76 -1.81 -2.43
C ASN A 151 -7.23 -2.33 -3.76
N LYS A 152 -6.64 -3.52 -3.75
CA LYS A 152 -6.08 -4.16 -4.95
C LYS A 152 -7.12 -4.48 -6.03
N LYS A 153 -8.40 -4.64 -5.67
CA LYS A 153 -9.42 -5.18 -6.59
C LYS A 153 -9.59 -4.29 -7.82
N GLY A 154 -9.67 -2.97 -7.66
CA GLY A 154 -9.79 -2.04 -8.79
C GLY A 154 -8.65 -2.17 -9.79
N PHE A 155 -7.44 -2.44 -9.32
CA PHE A 155 -6.22 -2.45 -10.13
C PHE A 155 -5.83 -3.82 -10.67
N SER A 156 -6.47 -4.89 -10.17
CA SER A 156 -6.10 -6.27 -10.51
C SER A 156 -7.26 -7.10 -11.04
N ASP A 157 -8.48 -6.57 -11.12
CA ASP A 157 -9.62 -7.25 -11.75
C ASP A 157 -9.49 -7.20 -13.29
N SER A 158 -10.50 -6.72 -14.03
CA SER A 158 -10.39 -6.60 -15.48
C SER A 158 -9.35 -5.56 -15.93
N PHE A 159 -8.79 -5.75 -17.13
CA PHE A 159 -7.92 -4.75 -17.76
C PHE A 159 -8.73 -3.51 -18.21
N GLU A 160 -10.00 -3.70 -18.57
CA GLU A 160 -10.93 -2.62 -18.89
C GLU A 160 -11.14 -1.66 -17.70
N LEU A 161 -11.36 -2.19 -16.49
CA LEU A 161 -11.49 -1.34 -15.30
C LEU A 161 -10.22 -0.53 -15.02
N TRP A 162 -9.05 -1.14 -15.24
CA TRP A 162 -7.77 -0.44 -15.17
C TRP A 162 -7.71 0.73 -16.18
N GLU A 163 -7.99 0.46 -17.46
CA GLU A 163 -7.98 1.49 -18.50
C GLU A 163 -8.99 2.61 -18.21
N ASP A 164 -10.20 2.28 -17.80
CA ASP A 164 -11.25 3.24 -17.46
C ASP A 164 -10.87 4.17 -16.30
N MET A 165 -10.23 3.62 -15.26
CA MET A 165 -9.76 4.43 -14.13
C MET A 165 -8.69 5.43 -14.56
N PHE A 166 -7.67 4.99 -15.31
CA PHE A 166 -6.60 5.88 -15.77
C PHE A 166 -7.03 6.79 -16.94
N ALA A 167 -8.08 6.44 -17.68
CA ALA A 167 -8.73 7.34 -18.63
C ALA A 167 -9.55 8.43 -17.95
N ALA A 168 -10.04 8.19 -16.73
CA ALA A 168 -10.76 9.18 -15.93
C ALA A 168 -9.81 10.06 -15.10
N ALA A 169 -8.74 9.50 -14.55
CA ALA A 169 -7.86 10.19 -13.60
C ALA A 169 -7.00 11.29 -14.22
N SER A 170 -6.79 12.39 -13.49
CA SER A 170 -5.93 13.51 -13.89
C SER A 170 -4.44 13.16 -13.98
N ASN A 171 -3.97 12.19 -13.17
CA ASN A 171 -2.62 11.64 -13.25
C ASN A 171 -2.54 10.39 -14.16
N GLY A 172 -3.55 10.20 -15.02
CA GLY A 172 -3.55 9.27 -16.14
C GLY A 172 -3.65 10.04 -17.46
N SER A 173 -4.70 9.80 -18.24
CA SER A 173 -4.98 10.49 -19.50
C SER A 173 -6.25 11.36 -19.46
N GLY A 174 -6.96 11.36 -18.33
CA GLY A 174 -8.17 12.14 -18.11
C GLY A 174 -7.90 13.50 -17.45
N ASN A 175 -8.99 14.18 -17.09
CA ASN A 175 -8.99 15.48 -16.39
C ASN A 175 -9.85 15.45 -15.10
N GLY A 176 -10.08 14.25 -14.54
CA GLY A 176 -10.92 14.03 -13.37
C GLY A 176 -10.19 14.22 -12.03
N GLY A 177 -10.57 13.46 -11.02
CA GLY A 177 -9.83 13.37 -9.76
C GLY A 177 -8.45 12.72 -9.94
N TYR A 178 -7.61 12.79 -8.90
CA TYR A 178 -6.33 12.07 -8.85
C TYR A 178 -6.52 10.66 -8.28
N LEU A 179 -5.78 9.67 -8.80
CA LEU A 179 -5.85 8.29 -8.33
C LEU A 179 -4.47 7.84 -7.82
N PHE A 180 -4.40 7.41 -6.57
CA PHE A 180 -3.18 6.82 -6.00
C PHE A 180 -3.50 5.53 -5.24
N HIS A 181 -2.56 4.58 -5.30
CA HIS A 181 -2.77 3.23 -4.77
C HIS A 181 -1.46 2.53 -4.33
N GLU A 182 -0.50 3.28 -3.78
CA GLU A 182 0.81 2.79 -3.34
C GLU A 182 0.67 1.52 -2.49
N SER A 183 -0.29 1.53 -1.57
CA SER A 183 -0.53 0.44 -0.62
C SER A 183 -1.16 -0.82 -1.19
N THR A 184 -1.42 -0.86 -2.50
CA THR A 184 -1.84 -2.10 -3.17
C THR A 184 -0.68 -3.10 -3.33
N VAL A 185 0.58 -2.64 -3.33
CA VAL A 185 1.76 -3.53 -3.40
C VAL A 185 2.83 -3.05 -2.41
N GLY A 186 3.18 -3.90 -1.44
CA GLY A 186 4.24 -3.57 -0.47
C GLY A 186 3.80 -2.68 0.70
N ALA A 187 2.49 -2.54 0.95
CA ALA A 187 1.93 -1.76 2.06
C ALA A 187 2.38 -0.29 2.10
N GLY A 188 3.42 0.04 2.87
CA GLY A 188 3.96 1.39 2.98
C GLY A 188 5.26 1.60 2.20
N LEU A 189 5.80 0.54 1.60
CA LEU A 189 7.02 0.61 0.80
C LEU A 189 6.77 1.42 -0.48
N PRO A 190 7.74 2.20 -0.96
CA PRO A 190 7.59 3.04 -2.16
C PRO A 190 7.74 2.21 -3.44
N VAL A 191 6.87 1.21 -3.63
CA VAL A 191 6.99 0.22 -4.72
C VAL A 191 6.50 0.80 -6.04
N LEU A 192 5.27 1.31 -6.05
CA LEU A 192 4.60 1.77 -7.26
C LEU A 192 5.12 3.12 -7.71
N SER A 193 5.38 4.02 -6.76
CA SER A 193 6.04 5.30 -7.06
C SER A 193 7.41 5.08 -7.69
N SER A 194 8.26 4.21 -7.11
CA SER A 194 9.57 3.90 -7.70
C SER A 194 9.43 3.30 -9.09
N LEU A 195 8.55 2.31 -9.28
CA LEU A 195 8.31 1.71 -10.60
C LEU A 195 7.83 2.76 -11.62
N LYS A 196 6.89 3.61 -11.23
CA LYS A 196 6.36 4.67 -12.08
C LYS A 196 7.44 5.68 -12.45
N GLU A 197 8.30 6.10 -11.51
CA GLU A 197 9.41 7.02 -11.80
C GLU A 197 10.46 6.40 -12.74
N LEU A 198 10.76 5.10 -12.60
CA LEU A 198 11.63 4.39 -13.55
C LEU A 198 11.06 4.48 -14.97
N VAL A 199 9.79 4.15 -15.14
CA VAL A 199 9.11 4.17 -16.45
C VAL A 199 8.97 5.60 -17.00
N ASP A 200 8.50 6.55 -16.18
CA ASP A 200 8.23 7.93 -16.60
C ASP A 200 9.52 8.69 -16.98
N THR A 201 10.68 8.33 -16.40
CA THR A 201 11.98 8.88 -16.82
C THR A 201 12.55 8.24 -18.08
N GLY A 202 11.83 7.30 -18.70
CA GLY A 202 12.25 6.57 -19.89
C GLY A 202 13.28 5.46 -19.63
N ASP A 203 13.32 4.89 -18.42
CA ASP A 203 13.99 3.61 -18.22
C ASP A 203 13.10 2.46 -18.72
N GLU A 204 13.72 1.32 -19.00
CA GLU A 204 13.03 0.11 -19.49
C GLU A 204 13.16 -0.97 -18.42
N VAL A 205 12.05 -1.30 -17.76
CA VAL A 205 11.99 -2.43 -16.82
C VAL A 205 12.11 -3.72 -17.62
N THR A 206 13.07 -4.57 -17.24
CA THR A 206 13.34 -5.86 -17.92
C THR A 206 12.77 -7.03 -17.14
N LYS A 207 12.93 -7.02 -15.81
CA LYS A 207 12.41 -8.05 -14.90
C LYS A 207 11.96 -7.43 -13.58
N ILE A 208 10.87 -7.93 -13.03
CA ILE A 208 10.47 -7.70 -11.64
C ILE A 208 10.40 -9.05 -10.94
N GLU A 209 11.06 -9.20 -9.81
CA GLU A 209 11.07 -10.46 -9.06
C GLU A 209 11.07 -10.19 -7.56
N GLY A 210 10.36 -11.00 -6.79
CA GLY A 210 10.30 -10.75 -5.36
C GLY A 210 9.41 -11.68 -4.56
N VAL A 211 9.42 -11.46 -3.25
CA VAL A 211 8.48 -12.06 -2.30
C VAL A 211 7.47 -10.98 -1.90
N PHE A 212 6.20 -11.24 -2.24
CA PHE A 212 5.14 -10.26 -2.14
C PHE A 212 4.14 -10.54 -1.00
N SER A 213 4.26 -11.67 -0.31
CA SER A 213 3.40 -12.07 0.80
C SER A 213 4.24 -12.29 2.07
N GLY A 214 3.88 -11.58 3.14
CA GLY A 214 4.54 -11.73 4.44
C GLY A 214 4.29 -13.11 5.05
N THR A 215 3.10 -13.67 4.88
CA THR A 215 2.75 -15.04 5.28
C THR A 215 3.67 -16.05 4.59
N MET A 216 3.82 -15.94 3.27
CA MET A 216 4.67 -16.82 2.47
C MET A 216 6.15 -16.64 2.78
N SER A 217 6.58 -15.39 3.01
CA SER A 217 7.94 -15.07 3.42
C SER A 217 8.27 -15.79 4.73
N PHE A 218 7.43 -15.62 5.76
CA PHE A 218 7.59 -16.28 7.05
C PHE A 218 7.60 -17.81 6.91
N LEU A 219 6.63 -18.36 6.18
CA LEU A 219 6.47 -19.79 6.00
C LEU A 219 7.72 -20.43 5.39
N PHE A 220 8.26 -19.89 4.30
CA PHE A 220 9.43 -20.46 3.64
C PHE A 220 10.75 -20.14 4.36
N ASN A 221 10.82 -19.02 5.08
CA ASN A 221 11.96 -18.72 5.96
C ASN A 221 12.03 -19.68 7.16
N SER A 222 10.88 -20.22 7.62
CA SER A 222 10.80 -21.19 8.73
C SER A 222 10.88 -22.65 8.25
N PHE A 223 10.24 -22.97 7.11
CA PHE A 223 10.26 -24.30 6.48
C PHE A 223 11.62 -24.68 5.91
N MET A 224 12.31 -23.73 5.27
CA MET A 224 13.64 -23.94 4.74
C MET A 224 14.56 -22.72 5.02
N PRO A 225 15.01 -22.57 6.28
CA PRO A 225 15.94 -21.53 6.66
C PRO A 225 17.27 -21.69 5.93
N VAL A 226 17.94 -20.56 5.67
CA VAL A 226 19.34 -20.59 5.24
C VAL A 226 20.17 -21.19 6.38
N GLY A 227 20.91 -22.26 6.09
CA GLY A 227 21.67 -23.03 7.09
C GLY A 227 21.00 -24.31 7.60
N GLY A 228 19.77 -24.61 7.15
CA GLY A 228 19.06 -25.85 7.48
C GLY A 228 18.25 -25.80 8.78
N GLY A 229 17.64 -26.93 9.15
CA GLY A 229 16.92 -27.09 10.43
C GLY A 229 15.44 -26.66 10.45
N GLY A 230 14.80 -26.49 9.29
CA GLY A 230 13.36 -26.18 9.20
C GLY A 230 12.44 -27.39 9.43
N GLY A 231 11.20 -27.13 9.86
CA GLY A 231 10.18 -28.15 10.16
C GLY A 231 9.50 -28.76 8.93
N SER A 232 8.43 -29.54 9.18
CA SER A 232 7.52 -29.99 8.12
C SER A 232 6.63 -28.83 7.66
N PHE A 233 6.11 -28.90 6.43
CA PHE A 233 5.35 -27.79 5.87
C PHE A 233 4.09 -27.51 6.68
N ALA A 234 3.32 -28.55 7.03
CA ALA A 234 2.12 -28.43 7.84
C ALA A 234 2.40 -27.83 9.23
N ALA A 235 3.51 -28.19 9.87
CA ALA A 235 3.91 -27.64 11.16
C ALA A 235 4.21 -26.14 11.07
N GLU A 236 4.87 -25.70 9.99
CA GLU A 236 5.19 -24.28 9.78
C GLU A 236 3.95 -23.45 9.39
N VAL A 237 3.01 -24.02 8.62
CA VAL A 237 1.70 -23.38 8.38
C VAL A 237 0.94 -23.21 9.69
N LYS A 238 0.93 -24.25 10.55
CA LYS A 238 0.29 -24.18 11.86
C LYS A 238 0.92 -23.09 12.73
N LYS A 239 2.25 -23.02 12.76
CA LYS A 239 2.98 -21.97 13.48
C LYS A 239 2.64 -20.58 12.97
N ALA A 240 2.53 -20.38 11.66
CA ALA A 240 2.11 -19.12 11.07
C ALA A 240 0.68 -18.73 11.49
N LYS A 241 -0.26 -19.69 11.50
CA LYS A 241 -1.63 -19.50 12.00
C LYS A 241 -1.66 -19.12 13.47
N ASP A 242 -0.93 -19.85 14.32
CA ASP A 242 -0.86 -19.63 15.77
C ASP A 242 -0.27 -18.25 16.12
N LEU A 243 0.64 -17.73 15.29
CA LEU A 243 1.21 -16.38 15.41
C LEU A 243 0.33 -15.28 14.80
N GLY A 244 -0.80 -15.63 14.19
CA GLY A 244 -1.69 -14.68 13.51
C GLY A 244 -1.10 -14.08 12.23
N TYR A 245 -0.18 -14.79 11.57
CA TYR A 245 0.40 -14.37 10.30
C TYR A 245 -0.40 -14.83 9.08
N THR A 246 -1.31 -15.79 9.24
CA THR A 246 -2.25 -16.20 8.19
C THR A 246 -3.60 -15.52 8.37
N GLU A 247 -4.41 -15.55 7.31
CA GLU A 247 -5.86 -15.39 7.45
C GLU A 247 -6.47 -16.50 8.34
N PRO A 248 -7.71 -16.33 8.85
CA PRO A 248 -8.38 -17.36 9.67
C PRO A 248 -8.41 -18.73 9.00
N ASP A 249 -8.54 -18.75 7.67
CA ASP A 249 -8.34 -19.91 6.82
C ASP A 249 -7.02 -19.77 6.04
N PRO A 250 -5.96 -20.54 6.37
CA PRO A 250 -4.66 -20.43 5.70
C PRO A 250 -4.70 -20.68 4.19
N ARG A 251 -5.77 -21.30 3.66
CA ARG A 251 -5.96 -21.46 2.21
C ARG A 251 -6.03 -20.13 1.48
N ASP A 252 -6.49 -19.07 2.14
CA ASP A 252 -6.58 -17.73 1.55
C ASP A 252 -5.20 -17.14 1.23
N ASP A 253 -4.17 -17.50 2.01
CA ASP A 253 -2.78 -17.20 1.72
C ASP A 253 -2.18 -18.20 0.72
N LEU A 254 -2.38 -19.50 0.97
CA LEU A 254 -1.71 -20.61 0.27
C LEU A 254 -2.07 -20.74 -1.21
N ASN A 255 -3.21 -20.18 -1.64
CA ASN A 255 -3.63 -20.21 -3.04
C ASN A 255 -2.81 -19.29 -3.98
N GLY A 256 -2.00 -18.37 -3.43
CA GLY A 256 -1.14 -17.46 -4.22
C GLY A 256 -1.85 -16.28 -4.91
N LEU A 257 -3.18 -16.15 -4.77
CA LEU A 257 -3.99 -15.15 -5.47
C LEU A 257 -3.70 -13.71 -5.00
N ASP A 258 -3.31 -13.52 -3.73
CA ASP A 258 -2.86 -12.21 -3.24
C ASP A 258 -1.58 -11.74 -3.98
N VAL A 259 -0.62 -12.65 -4.17
CA VAL A 259 0.61 -12.38 -4.92
C VAL A 259 0.28 -12.15 -6.40
N ALA A 260 -0.61 -12.95 -6.98
CA ALA A 260 -1.05 -12.78 -8.38
C ALA A 260 -1.69 -11.41 -8.64
N ARG A 261 -2.51 -10.90 -7.70
CA ARG A 261 -3.07 -9.54 -7.80
C ARG A 261 -1.98 -8.48 -7.79
N LYS A 262 -0.99 -8.61 -6.90
CA LYS A 262 0.16 -7.68 -6.83
C LYS A 262 0.98 -7.70 -8.12
N LEU A 263 1.25 -8.87 -8.69
CA LEU A 263 1.95 -8.98 -9.97
C LEU A 263 1.13 -8.41 -11.13
N THR A 264 -0.20 -8.58 -11.14
CA THR A 264 -1.07 -7.98 -12.15
C THR A 264 -0.90 -6.46 -12.18
N ILE A 265 -0.86 -5.82 -11.01
CA ILE A 265 -0.67 -4.37 -10.87
C ILE A 265 0.73 -3.96 -11.37
N LEU A 266 1.78 -4.64 -10.91
CA LEU A 266 3.15 -4.33 -11.30
C LEU A 266 3.40 -4.54 -12.79
N ALA A 267 2.86 -5.61 -13.38
CA ALA A 267 2.98 -5.89 -14.79
C ALA A 267 2.27 -4.83 -15.64
N ARG A 268 1.07 -4.40 -15.24
CA ARG A 268 0.35 -3.29 -15.90
C ARG A 268 1.12 -1.98 -15.84
N LEU A 269 1.72 -1.64 -14.69
CA LEU A 269 2.59 -0.47 -14.54
C LEU A 269 3.86 -0.56 -15.38
N ALA A 270 4.40 -1.77 -15.58
CA ALA A 270 5.53 -2.03 -16.46
C ALA A 270 5.14 -2.10 -17.96
N GLY A 271 3.88 -1.83 -18.31
CA GLY A 271 3.40 -1.75 -19.70
C GLY A 271 2.76 -3.03 -20.27
N LEU A 272 2.59 -4.09 -19.47
CA LEU A 272 1.96 -5.33 -19.91
C LEU A 272 0.43 -5.31 -19.78
N LYS A 273 -0.29 -5.84 -20.77
CA LYS A 273 -1.76 -5.90 -20.79
C LYS A 273 -2.33 -7.15 -20.13
N ILE A 274 -1.98 -7.37 -18.86
CA ILE A 274 -2.46 -8.53 -18.09
C ILE A 274 -3.98 -8.42 -17.86
N GLN A 275 -4.73 -9.46 -18.27
CA GLN A 275 -6.18 -9.42 -18.27
C GLN A 275 -6.80 -9.49 -16.88
N ASN A 276 -6.30 -10.39 -16.03
CA ASN A 276 -6.72 -10.61 -14.66
C ASN A 276 -5.70 -11.50 -13.93
N PRO A 277 -5.82 -11.75 -12.61
CA PRO A 277 -4.83 -12.47 -11.81
C PRO A 277 -4.77 -13.98 -12.09
N THR A 278 -5.68 -14.52 -12.90
CA THR A 278 -5.72 -15.93 -13.31
C THR A 278 -5.34 -16.13 -14.78
N SER A 279 -4.92 -15.06 -15.48
CA SER A 279 -4.52 -15.09 -16.88
C SER A 279 -3.07 -15.55 -17.12
N PHE A 280 -2.36 -15.92 -16.06
CA PHE A 280 -0.96 -16.39 -16.09
C PHE A 280 -0.76 -17.50 -15.04
N PRO A 281 0.34 -18.28 -15.11
CA PRO A 281 0.60 -19.36 -14.16
C PRO A 281 0.68 -18.89 -12.70
N VAL A 282 -0.19 -19.44 -11.86
CA VAL A 282 -0.19 -19.24 -10.40
C VAL A 282 -0.17 -20.62 -9.74
N GLN A 283 0.94 -20.95 -9.08
CA GLN A 283 1.06 -22.17 -8.31
C GLN A 283 0.36 -22.01 -6.95
N SER A 284 -0.73 -22.76 -6.75
CA SER A 284 -1.33 -22.96 -5.42
C SER A 284 -0.47 -23.93 -4.61
N LEU A 285 -0.33 -23.66 -3.30
CA LEU A 285 0.29 -24.56 -2.33
C LEU A 285 -0.74 -25.43 -1.59
N ILE A 286 -2.03 -25.32 -1.96
CA ILE A 286 -3.10 -26.16 -1.42
C ILE A 286 -3.06 -27.48 -2.20
N PRO A 287 -2.88 -28.64 -1.53
CA PRO A 287 -3.05 -29.93 -2.17
C PRO A 287 -4.45 -30.08 -2.75
N LYS A 288 -4.59 -30.65 -3.95
CA LYS A 288 -5.86 -30.71 -4.68
C LYS A 288 -6.96 -31.38 -3.87
N GLU A 289 -6.60 -32.40 -3.10
CA GLU A 289 -7.48 -33.19 -2.23
C GLU A 289 -8.02 -32.39 -1.04
N LEU A 290 -7.43 -31.22 -0.74
CA LEU A 290 -7.78 -30.35 0.37
C LEU A 290 -8.45 -29.04 -0.07
N GLU A 291 -8.56 -28.78 -1.38
CA GLU A 291 -9.23 -27.57 -1.91
C GLU A 291 -10.70 -27.51 -1.45
N SER A 292 -11.38 -28.65 -1.44
CA SER A 292 -12.79 -28.77 -1.06
C SER A 292 -13.04 -28.99 0.44
N CYS A 293 -12.02 -28.85 1.30
CA CYS A 293 -12.19 -28.97 2.74
C CYS A 293 -13.26 -27.98 3.26
N SER A 294 -14.03 -28.43 4.24
CA SER A 294 -15.20 -27.71 4.74
C SER A 294 -14.86 -26.47 5.57
N SER A 295 -13.68 -26.47 6.19
CA SER A 295 -13.17 -25.38 7.03
C SER A 295 -11.65 -25.32 7.02
N GLY A 296 -11.09 -24.19 7.45
CA GLY A 296 -9.65 -24.04 7.66
C GLY A 296 -9.09 -25.01 8.72
N ASP A 297 -9.90 -25.44 9.69
CA ASP A 297 -9.46 -26.41 10.70
C ASP A 297 -9.40 -27.84 10.14
N ASP A 298 -10.38 -28.21 9.32
CA ASP A 298 -10.39 -29.45 8.55
C ASP A 298 -9.15 -29.51 7.63
N PHE A 299 -8.90 -28.43 6.88
CA PHE A 299 -7.70 -28.26 6.06
C PHE A 299 -6.41 -28.45 6.87
N MET A 300 -6.27 -27.77 8.01
CA MET A 300 -5.08 -27.87 8.85
C MET A 300 -4.87 -29.26 9.46
N SER A 301 -5.96 -29.99 9.75
CA SER A 301 -5.86 -31.34 10.29
C SER A 301 -5.34 -32.36 9.27
N ARG A 302 -5.62 -32.12 7.98
CA ARG A 302 -5.26 -33.01 6.87
C ARG A 302 -4.01 -32.60 6.10
N LEU A 303 -3.56 -31.35 6.22
CA LEU A 303 -2.34 -30.86 5.57
C LEU A 303 -1.09 -31.75 5.82
N PRO A 304 -0.88 -32.35 7.02
CA PRO A 304 0.23 -33.27 7.25
C PRO A 304 0.25 -34.50 6.35
N GLU A 305 -0.90 -34.92 5.78
CA GLU A 305 -0.98 -36.03 4.80
C GLU A 305 -0.13 -35.77 3.54
N PHE A 306 0.25 -34.51 3.29
CA PHE A 306 0.96 -34.06 2.09
C PHE A 306 2.38 -33.53 2.36
N ASP A 307 2.88 -33.64 3.59
CA ASP A 307 4.21 -33.13 3.97
C ASP A 307 5.34 -33.75 3.14
N ASP A 308 5.22 -35.01 2.74
CA ASP A 308 6.21 -35.72 1.91
C ASP A 308 6.48 -35.01 0.57
N GLN A 309 5.47 -34.36 -0.03
CA GLN A 309 5.64 -33.63 -1.29
C GLN A 309 6.56 -32.41 -1.12
N MET A 310 6.35 -31.66 -0.03
CA MET A 310 7.14 -30.49 0.30
C MET A 310 8.54 -30.88 0.80
N GLU A 311 8.64 -31.96 1.57
CA GLU A 311 9.93 -32.47 2.04
C GLU A 311 10.81 -32.95 0.88
N LYS A 312 10.23 -33.61 -0.14
CA LYS A 312 10.96 -33.93 -1.37
C LYS A 312 11.52 -32.68 -2.06
N LEU A 313 10.70 -31.65 -2.23
CA LEU A 313 11.13 -30.37 -2.83
C LEU A 313 12.27 -29.72 -2.01
N LYS A 314 12.15 -29.74 -0.68
CA LYS A 314 13.16 -29.22 0.25
C LYS A 314 14.48 -29.98 0.12
N GLN A 315 14.43 -31.31 0.03
CA GLN A 315 15.62 -32.15 -0.17
C GLN A 315 16.27 -31.92 -1.53
N GLU A 316 15.49 -31.82 -2.61
CA GLU A 316 16.01 -31.50 -3.94
C GLU A 316 16.73 -30.15 -3.96
N ALA A 317 16.13 -29.11 -3.37
CA ALA A 317 16.78 -27.80 -3.27
C ALA A 317 18.05 -27.84 -2.40
N ALA A 318 18.02 -28.56 -1.27
CA ALA A 318 19.18 -28.72 -0.40
C ALA A 318 20.34 -29.44 -1.08
N ASN A 319 20.07 -30.46 -1.89
CA ASN A 319 21.08 -31.17 -2.69
C ASN A 319 21.74 -30.28 -3.75
N GLU A 320 21.05 -29.22 -4.19
CA GLU A 320 21.60 -28.19 -5.07
C GLU A 320 22.31 -27.06 -4.31
N GLY A 321 22.36 -27.09 -2.97
CA GLY A 321 22.88 -25.99 -2.14
C GLY A 321 21.99 -24.74 -2.13
N LYS A 322 20.71 -24.89 -2.47
CA LYS A 322 19.73 -23.81 -2.62
C LYS A 322 18.65 -23.87 -1.54
N VAL A 323 17.88 -22.78 -1.45
CA VAL A 323 16.65 -22.69 -0.65
C VAL A 323 15.44 -22.43 -1.55
N VAL A 324 14.25 -22.81 -1.07
CA VAL A 324 12.98 -22.58 -1.77
C VAL A 324 12.31 -21.33 -1.22
N ARG A 325 11.80 -20.47 -2.11
CA ARG A 325 10.96 -19.31 -1.76
C ARG A 325 9.76 -19.23 -2.68
N PHE A 326 8.63 -18.78 -2.14
CA PHE A 326 7.44 -18.49 -2.92
C PHE A 326 7.52 -17.05 -3.46
N VAL A 327 7.68 -16.92 -4.76
CA VAL A 327 7.99 -15.66 -5.43
C VAL A 327 6.98 -15.33 -6.51
N GLY A 328 6.94 -14.05 -6.85
CA GLY A 328 6.38 -13.58 -8.10
C GLY A 328 7.49 -13.15 -9.07
N SER A 329 7.31 -13.39 -10.36
CA SER A 329 8.24 -12.97 -11.40
C SER A 329 7.47 -12.39 -12.59
N ILE A 330 7.98 -11.29 -13.13
CA ILE A 330 7.55 -10.65 -14.37
C ILE A 330 8.79 -10.52 -15.24
N ASP A 331 8.78 -11.14 -16.40
CA ASP A 331 9.73 -10.90 -17.49
C ASP A 331 9.02 -10.02 -18.53
N VAL A 332 9.47 -8.78 -18.66
CA VAL A 332 8.82 -7.79 -19.52
C VAL A 332 9.07 -8.10 -20.99
N ALA A 333 10.27 -8.60 -21.33
CA ALA A 333 10.66 -8.88 -22.71
C ALA A 333 9.85 -10.05 -23.29
N SER A 334 9.67 -11.13 -22.53
CA SER A 334 8.86 -12.27 -22.95
C SER A 334 7.37 -12.13 -22.59
N GLN A 335 6.99 -11.03 -21.94
CA GLN A 335 5.66 -10.81 -21.38
C GLN A 335 5.17 -11.92 -20.45
N ALA A 336 6.10 -12.61 -19.77
CA ALA A 336 5.77 -13.75 -18.92
C ALA A 336 5.59 -13.29 -17.47
N VAL A 337 4.45 -13.66 -16.87
CA VAL A 337 4.19 -13.46 -15.45
C VAL A 337 3.99 -14.83 -14.80
N LYS A 338 4.56 -15.06 -13.62
CA LYS A 338 4.33 -16.30 -12.87
C LYS A 338 4.41 -16.08 -11.36
N VAL A 339 3.65 -16.89 -10.63
CA VAL A 339 3.71 -17.01 -9.17
C VAL A 339 3.99 -18.46 -8.81
N GLY A 340 4.96 -18.70 -7.94
CA GLY A 340 5.22 -20.05 -7.46
C GLY A 340 6.54 -20.21 -6.72
N LEU A 341 6.90 -21.47 -6.49
CA LEU A 341 8.12 -21.87 -5.81
C LEU A 341 9.31 -21.80 -6.76
N GLU A 342 10.35 -21.10 -6.33
CA GLU A 342 11.62 -21.01 -7.02
C GLU A 342 12.77 -21.33 -6.08
N LYS A 343 13.87 -21.85 -6.64
CA LYS A 343 15.09 -22.20 -5.92
C LYS A 343 16.12 -21.09 -6.06
N PHE A 344 16.70 -20.66 -4.93
CA PHE A 344 17.69 -19.59 -4.89
C PHE A 344 18.97 -20.04 -4.19
N ASP A 345 20.11 -19.59 -4.69
CA ASP A 345 21.37 -19.70 -3.96
C ASP A 345 21.28 -18.96 -2.62
N ALA A 346 21.96 -19.47 -1.59
CA ALA A 346 21.94 -18.88 -0.25
C ALA A 346 22.44 -17.42 -0.20
N SER A 347 23.25 -17.00 -1.18
CA SER A 347 23.75 -15.63 -1.31
C SER A 347 22.77 -14.67 -2.00
N HIS A 348 21.70 -15.18 -2.62
CA HIS A 348 20.73 -14.35 -3.33
C HIS A 348 19.92 -13.49 -2.35
N PRO A 349 19.63 -12.20 -2.63
CA PRO A 349 18.88 -11.33 -1.71
C PRO A 349 17.53 -11.90 -1.23
N ILE A 350 16.80 -12.58 -2.13
CA ILE A 350 15.53 -13.25 -1.80
C ILE A 350 15.71 -14.39 -0.77
N ALA A 351 16.84 -15.10 -0.78
CA ALA A 351 17.13 -16.15 0.18
C ALA A 351 17.41 -15.59 1.59
N ALA A 352 17.99 -14.38 1.66
CA ALA A 352 18.43 -13.72 2.89
C ALA A 352 17.32 -12.98 3.66
N LEU A 353 16.08 -13.02 3.17
CA LEU A 353 14.92 -12.47 3.87
C LEU A 353 14.78 -13.01 5.30
N LYS A 354 14.29 -12.16 6.20
CA LYS A 354 14.03 -12.52 7.60
C LYS A 354 12.56 -12.27 7.93
N GLY A 355 12.02 -13.12 8.80
CA GLY A 355 10.64 -12.96 9.29
C GLY A 355 9.64 -12.95 8.13
N SER A 356 8.80 -11.92 8.11
CA SER A 356 7.71 -11.70 7.14
C SER A 356 8.00 -10.54 6.17
N ASP A 357 9.26 -10.14 6.02
CA ASP A 357 9.65 -9.07 5.10
C ASP A 357 9.28 -9.42 3.65
N ASN A 358 8.82 -8.41 2.91
CA ASN A 358 8.73 -8.44 1.47
C ASN A 358 10.03 -7.90 0.86
N ILE A 359 10.40 -8.40 -0.31
CA ILE A 359 11.49 -7.88 -1.14
C ILE A 359 11.02 -7.82 -2.57
N ILE A 360 11.32 -6.72 -3.26
CA ILE A 360 10.96 -6.50 -4.65
C ILE A 360 12.18 -5.96 -5.37
N ASN A 361 12.62 -6.70 -6.39
CA ASN A 361 13.77 -6.39 -7.21
C ASN A 361 13.29 -5.88 -8.56
N PHE A 362 13.68 -4.66 -8.92
CA PHE A 362 13.48 -4.10 -10.25
C PHE A 362 14.78 -4.16 -11.03
N TYR A 363 14.80 -5.00 -12.06
CA TYR A 363 15.86 -5.00 -13.06
C TYR A 363 15.43 -4.10 -14.21
N THR A 364 16.32 -3.23 -14.65
CA THR A 364 16.06 -2.30 -15.75
C THR A 364 17.28 -2.23 -16.66
N LYS A 365 17.12 -1.59 -17.82
CA LYS A 365 18.22 -1.32 -18.73
C LYS A 365 19.32 -0.47 -18.09
N ARG A 366 18.97 0.53 -17.26
CA ARG A 366 19.95 1.39 -16.58
C ARG A 366 20.61 0.72 -15.38
N TYR A 367 19.85 -0.08 -14.61
CA TYR A 367 20.38 -0.82 -13.46
C TYR A 367 21.16 -2.09 -13.85
N GLY A 368 20.89 -2.64 -15.05
CA GLY A 368 21.56 -3.84 -15.56
C GLY A 368 21.32 -5.05 -14.66
N SER A 369 22.40 -5.75 -14.29
CA SER A 369 22.34 -6.94 -13.43
C SER A 369 22.18 -6.63 -11.94
N ASN A 370 22.33 -5.36 -11.53
CA ASN A 370 22.24 -4.94 -10.13
C ASN A 370 20.88 -4.27 -9.90
N PRO A 371 19.86 -5.00 -9.43
CA PRO A 371 18.51 -4.46 -9.36
C PRO A 371 18.39 -3.36 -8.31
N LEU A 372 17.41 -2.47 -8.49
CA LEU A 372 16.88 -1.68 -7.38
C LEU A 372 16.10 -2.63 -6.46
N ILE A 373 16.52 -2.73 -5.21
CA ILE A 373 15.90 -3.59 -4.20
C ILE A 373 15.12 -2.72 -3.22
N ILE A 374 13.82 -3.01 -3.06
CA ILE A 374 12.97 -2.43 -2.02
C ILE A 374 12.57 -3.55 -1.07
N GLN A 375 12.95 -3.41 0.21
CA GLN A 375 12.67 -4.40 1.26
C GLN A 375 12.05 -3.74 2.50
N GLY A 376 11.14 -4.47 3.14
CA GLY A 376 10.65 -4.16 4.48
C GLY A 376 9.29 -4.83 4.74
N ALA A 377 8.60 -4.37 5.78
CA ALA A 377 7.29 -4.89 6.14
C ALA A 377 6.28 -4.69 5.00
N GLY A 378 5.82 -5.81 4.42
CA GLY A 378 4.87 -5.82 3.31
C GLY A 378 3.39 -5.88 3.72
N ALA A 379 3.12 -5.85 5.03
CA ALA A 379 1.80 -5.92 5.64
C ALA A 379 1.81 -5.23 7.02
N GLY A 380 0.63 -5.04 7.60
CA GLY A 380 0.43 -4.41 8.91
C GLY A 380 -0.39 -3.12 8.81
N GLY A 381 -1.29 -2.92 9.79
CA GLY A 381 -2.24 -1.80 9.79
C GLY A 381 -1.57 -0.44 9.69
N GLU A 382 -0.59 -0.16 10.56
CA GLU A 382 0.11 1.12 10.61
C GLU A 382 0.92 1.42 9.33
N VAL A 383 1.68 0.43 8.84
CA VAL A 383 2.54 0.60 7.66
C VAL A 383 1.70 0.75 6.39
N THR A 384 0.59 0.02 6.28
CA THR A 384 -0.34 0.17 5.15
C THR A 384 -1.05 1.53 5.21
N ALA A 385 -1.54 1.93 6.38
CA ALA A 385 -2.16 3.25 6.56
C ALA A 385 -1.19 4.41 6.29
N MET A 386 0.10 4.22 6.57
CA MET A 386 1.15 5.19 6.25
C MET A 386 1.26 5.41 4.73
N GLY A 387 1.22 4.34 3.93
CA GLY A 387 1.21 4.45 2.47
C GLY A 387 -0.02 5.20 1.95
N VAL A 388 -1.21 4.87 2.46
CA VAL A 388 -2.46 5.57 2.12
C VAL A 388 -2.41 7.06 2.52
N THR A 389 -1.87 7.37 3.70
CA THR A 389 -1.66 8.76 4.16
C THR A 389 -0.62 9.50 3.30
N GLY A 390 0.42 8.79 2.83
CA GLY A 390 1.39 9.30 1.87
C GLY A 390 0.74 9.66 0.53
N ASP A 391 -0.16 8.81 0.04
CA ASP A 391 -0.94 9.07 -1.17
C ASP A 391 -1.90 10.25 -1.00
N LEU A 392 -2.55 10.38 0.16
CA LEU A 392 -3.35 11.55 0.51
C LEU A 392 -2.51 12.84 0.41
N LEU A 393 -1.28 12.84 0.92
CA LEU A 393 -0.36 13.97 0.80
C LEU A 393 0.02 14.28 -0.65
N LYS A 394 0.18 13.27 -1.51
CA LYS A 394 0.44 13.48 -2.95
C LYS A 394 -0.73 14.20 -3.61
N VAL A 395 -1.97 13.75 -3.34
CA VAL A 395 -3.18 14.42 -3.86
C VAL A 395 -3.27 15.86 -3.38
N LEU A 396 -3.05 16.12 -2.09
CA LEU A 396 -3.12 17.48 -1.51
C LEU A 396 -2.11 18.46 -2.14
N ARG A 397 -0.94 17.97 -2.58
CA ARG A 397 0.05 18.78 -3.31
C ARG A 397 -0.39 19.13 -4.74
N LEU A 398 -1.22 18.28 -5.34
CA LEU A 398 -1.69 18.40 -6.73
C LEU A 398 -3.04 19.15 -6.85
N LEU A 399 -3.85 19.14 -5.79
CA LEU A 399 -5.04 19.97 -5.69
C LEU A 399 -4.60 21.42 -5.48
N ASN A 400 -4.35 22.12 -6.58
CA ASN A 400 -4.16 23.57 -6.61
C ASN A 400 -5.52 24.31 -6.63
#